data_AF-A0A6I7F2I0-F1
#
_entry.id   AF-A0A6I7F2I0-F1
#
_cell.length_a   1.000
_cell.length_b   1.000
_cell.length_c   1.000
_cell.angle_alpha   90.00
_cell.angle_beta   90.00
_cell.angle_gamma   90.00
#
_symmetry.space_group_name_H-M   'P 1'
#
loop_
_entity.id
_entity.type
_entity.pdbx_description
1 polymer ?
#
loop_
_entity_poly.entity_id
_entity_poly.type
_entity_poly.pdbx_seq_one_letter_code
_entity_poly.pdbx_strand_id
1 'polypeptide(L)'
;MRHIFKKMFSLNDIQFFWVLIASSILFAFSFYFDRIHSHDPFWIVICYYISFAIAVVWGAVNYISHIRMNAMYNKQNDIRAYVNQLAMNEEEKLELQTYLEDYVEDLISQGKTKDEAAAEAINQFKVKEFLSLSKSTSFFNLHAHHYLFGWSLILMTAFFLLWLFGIWLGVLPLMFLVIEATLFAYGFGLFGMFFVYKLVDAAIYKKFKELLS
;
A
#
# COMPACT_ATOMS: atom_id res chain seq x y z
N MET A 1 16.02 -0.13 15.45
CA MET A 1 15.67 -1.56 15.24
C MET A 1 14.22 -1.89 15.61
N ARG A 2 13.76 -1.68 16.85
CA ARG A 2 12.41 -2.07 17.32
C ARG A 2 11.23 -1.55 16.46
N HIS A 3 11.33 -0.33 15.90
CA HIS A 3 10.30 0.24 15.01
C HIS A 3 10.23 -0.41 13.62
N ILE A 4 11.36 -0.87 13.07
CA ILE A 4 11.41 -1.50 11.74
C ILE A 4 10.78 -2.89 11.81
N PHE A 5 11.15 -3.67 12.83
CA PHE A 5 10.52 -4.97 13.10
C PHE A 5 9.00 -4.86 13.27
N LYS A 6 8.52 -3.87 14.04
CA LYS A 6 7.07 -3.66 14.23
C LYS A 6 6.35 -3.34 12.91
N LYS A 7 6.98 -2.58 12.01
CA LYS A 7 6.42 -2.27 10.67
C LYS A 7 6.49 -3.45 9.71
N MET A 8 7.50 -4.31 9.81
CA MET A 8 7.65 -5.50 8.96
C MET A 8 6.67 -6.62 9.30
N PHE A 9 6.23 -6.72 10.55
CA PHE A 9 5.36 -7.81 11.03
C PHE A 9 3.95 -7.34 11.40
N SER A 10 3.54 -6.17 10.93
CA SER A 10 2.19 -5.65 11.16
C SER A 10 1.17 -6.38 10.29
N LEU A 11 0.26 -7.13 10.91
CA LEU A 11 -0.90 -7.72 10.24
C LEU A 11 -1.94 -6.67 9.85
N ASN A 12 -1.98 -5.54 10.58
CA ASN A 12 -2.94 -4.47 10.34
C ASN A 12 -2.71 -3.76 8.99
N ASP A 13 -1.51 -3.93 8.42
CA ASP A 13 -1.16 -3.37 7.13
C ASP A 13 -1.55 -4.30 5.97
N ILE A 14 -2.07 -5.51 6.22
CA ILE A 14 -2.63 -6.35 5.17
C ILE A 14 -4.13 -6.07 5.05
N GLN A 15 -4.53 -5.40 3.97
CA GLN A 15 -5.93 -5.18 3.66
C GLN A 15 -6.51 -6.41 2.96
N PHE A 16 -7.77 -6.74 3.26
CA PHE A 16 -8.50 -7.86 2.66
C PHE A 16 -7.82 -9.24 2.79
N PHE A 17 -7.16 -9.50 3.93
CA PHE A 17 -6.40 -10.74 4.20
C PHE A 17 -7.16 -12.05 3.87
N TRP A 18 -8.48 -12.07 4.08
CA TRP A 18 -9.33 -13.23 3.78
C TRP A 18 -9.30 -13.65 2.31
N VAL A 19 -9.14 -12.72 1.38
CA VAL A 19 -9.05 -13.02 -0.07
C VAL A 19 -7.76 -13.77 -0.38
N LEU A 20 -6.65 -13.35 0.25
CA LEU A 20 -5.36 -14.03 0.13
C LEU A 20 -5.41 -15.44 0.73
N ILE A 21 -6.05 -15.61 1.89
CA ILE A 21 -6.27 -16.94 2.47
C ILE A 21 -7.12 -17.82 1.54
N ALA A 22 -8.24 -17.32 1.03
CA ALA A 22 -9.12 -18.07 0.15
C ALA A 22 -8.38 -18.55 -1.12
N SER A 23 -7.58 -17.66 -1.71
CA SER A 23 -6.67 -17.98 -2.82
C SER A 23 -5.69 -19.10 -2.42
N SER A 24 -5.02 -18.96 -1.27
CA SER A 24 -4.03 -19.94 -0.79
C SER A 24 -4.63 -21.32 -0.53
N ILE A 25 -5.83 -21.36 0.07
CA ILE A 25 -6.58 -22.59 0.31
C ILE A 25 -6.97 -23.24 -1.01
N LEU A 26 -7.45 -22.47 -1.98
CA LEU A 26 -7.80 -22.98 -3.31
C LEU A 26 -6.58 -23.58 -4.01
N PHE A 27 -5.43 -22.91 -3.95
CA PHE A 27 -4.17 -23.44 -4.47
C PHE A 27 -3.79 -24.76 -3.80
N ALA A 28 -3.81 -24.81 -2.46
CA ALA A 28 -3.47 -25.99 -1.68
C ALA A 28 -4.38 -27.19 -2.02
N PHE A 29 -5.69 -26.96 -2.14
CA PHE A 29 -6.62 -28.02 -2.55
C PHE A 29 -6.37 -28.47 -3.98
N SER A 30 -6.19 -27.53 -4.92
CA SER A 30 -5.89 -27.86 -6.32
C SER A 30 -4.63 -28.72 -6.41
N PHE A 31 -3.59 -28.34 -5.66
CA PHE A 31 -2.34 -29.08 -5.58
C PHE A 31 -2.49 -30.45 -4.92
N TYR A 32 -3.28 -30.56 -3.86
CA TYR A 32 -3.58 -31.86 -3.28
C TYR A 32 -4.28 -32.78 -4.29
N PHE A 33 -5.31 -32.27 -4.99
CA PHE A 33 -6.05 -33.03 -5.99
C PHE A 33 -5.20 -33.43 -7.20
N ASP A 34 -4.28 -32.57 -7.61
CA ASP A 34 -3.32 -32.82 -8.69
C ASP A 34 -2.46 -34.06 -8.36
N ARG A 35 -1.98 -34.15 -7.13
CA ARG A 35 -1.06 -35.23 -6.72
C ARG A 35 -1.73 -36.58 -6.48
N ILE A 36 -3.05 -36.63 -6.29
CA ILE A 36 -3.79 -37.90 -6.11
C ILE A 36 -4.41 -38.44 -7.40
N HIS A 37 -4.52 -37.61 -8.46
CA HIS A 37 -5.03 -38.05 -9.76
C HIS A 37 -3.88 -38.40 -10.70
N SER A 38 -3.93 -39.58 -11.31
CA SER A 38 -2.90 -40.03 -12.26
C SER A 38 -3.03 -39.43 -13.66
N HIS A 39 -4.15 -38.75 -13.94
CA HIS A 39 -4.41 -38.05 -15.20
C HIS A 39 -4.60 -36.58 -14.90
N ASP A 40 -3.84 -35.71 -15.57
CA ASP A 40 -3.87 -34.25 -15.41
C ASP A 40 -5.22 -33.69 -15.89
N PRO A 41 -6.18 -33.44 -15.00
CA PRO A 41 -7.49 -32.98 -15.41
C PRO A 41 -7.40 -31.50 -15.75
N PHE A 42 -7.92 -31.11 -16.90
CA PHE A 42 -7.90 -29.70 -17.32
C PHE A 42 -8.50 -28.74 -16.27
N TRP A 43 -9.48 -29.19 -15.48
CA TRP A 43 -10.10 -28.39 -14.43
C TRP A 43 -9.13 -28.03 -13.29
N ILE A 44 -8.13 -28.86 -12.97
CA ILE A 44 -7.12 -28.57 -11.94
C ILE A 44 -6.26 -27.39 -12.37
N VAL A 45 -5.86 -27.38 -13.64
CA VAL A 45 -5.10 -26.28 -14.25
C VAL A 45 -5.88 -24.97 -14.15
N ILE A 46 -7.18 -24.99 -14.45
CA ILE A 46 -8.06 -23.84 -14.27
C ILE A 46 -8.06 -23.37 -12.80
N CYS A 47 -8.18 -24.28 -11.83
CA CYS A 47 -8.18 -23.94 -10.42
C CYS A 47 -6.87 -23.28 -9.97
N TYR A 48 -5.72 -23.72 -10.48
CA TYR A 48 -4.45 -23.03 -10.25
C TYR A 48 -4.47 -21.59 -10.77
N TYR A 49 -4.86 -21.39 -12.03
CA TYR A 49 -4.92 -20.04 -12.58
C TYR A 49 -5.90 -19.13 -11.84
N ILE A 50 -7.07 -19.66 -11.44
CA ILE A 50 -8.04 -18.92 -10.62
C ILE A 50 -7.42 -18.56 -9.27
N SER A 51 -6.72 -19.48 -8.61
CA SER A 51 -6.08 -19.20 -7.32
C SER A 51 -5.09 -18.04 -7.44
N PHE A 52 -4.22 -18.04 -8.45
CA PHE A 52 -3.28 -16.95 -8.68
C PHE A 52 -3.97 -15.66 -9.13
N ALA A 53 -5.00 -15.73 -9.96
CA ALA A 53 -5.76 -14.55 -10.37
C ALA A 53 -6.39 -13.85 -9.16
N ILE A 54 -6.96 -14.60 -8.21
CA ILE A 54 -7.49 -14.05 -6.96
C ILE A 54 -6.38 -13.38 -6.14
N ALA A 55 -5.18 -13.99 -6.06
CA ALA A 55 -4.04 -13.38 -5.37
C ALA A 55 -3.57 -12.07 -6.04
N VAL A 56 -3.55 -12.02 -7.37
CA VAL A 56 -3.20 -10.82 -8.13
C VAL A 56 -4.22 -9.71 -7.91
N VAL A 57 -5.52 -10.03 -7.97
CA VAL A 57 -6.60 -9.08 -7.68
C VAL A 57 -6.49 -8.56 -6.25
N TRP A 58 -6.25 -9.45 -5.28
CA TRP A 58 -5.96 -9.04 -3.90
C TRP A 58 -4.79 -8.06 -3.84
N GLY A 59 -3.69 -8.35 -4.54
CA GLY A 59 -2.53 -7.47 -4.62
C GLY A 59 -2.88 -6.08 -5.15
N ALA A 60 -3.64 -5.98 -6.24
CA ALA A 60 -4.07 -4.70 -6.79
C ALA A 60 -4.93 -3.91 -5.81
N VAL A 61 -5.95 -4.54 -5.21
CA VAL A 61 -6.87 -3.89 -4.27
C VAL A 61 -6.14 -3.48 -2.99
N ASN A 62 -5.26 -4.34 -2.49
CA ASN A 62 -4.43 -4.09 -1.32
C ASN A 62 -3.51 -2.87 -1.56
N TYR A 63 -2.87 -2.76 -2.74
CA TYR A 63 -2.10 -1.56 -3.10
C TYR A 63 -2.95 -0.29 -3.06
N ILE A 64 -4.07 -0.29 -3.79
CA ILE A 64 -4.97 0.87 -3.91
C ILE A 64 -5.44 1.34 -2.53
N SER A 65 -5.75 0.41 -1.62
CA SER A 65 -6.20 0.74 -0.27
C SER A 65 -5.16 1.47 0.59
N HIS A 66 -3.89 1.38 0.23
CA HIS A 66 -2.79 2.09 0.90
C HIS A 66 -2.45 3.43 0.25
N ILE A 67 -2.96 3.71 -0.95
CA ILE A 67 -2.79 5.02 -1.58
C ILE A 67 -3.61 6.03 -0.78
N ARG A 68 -2.92 6.87 0.00
CA ARG A 68 -3.53 7.98 0.72
C ARG A 68 -3.11 9.29 0.10
N MET A 69 -4.11 10.11 -0.23
CA MET A 69 -3.87 11.51 -0.57
C MET A 69 -3.24 12.20 0.65
N ASN A 70 -2.16 12.94 0.42
CA ASN A 70 -1.49 13.64 1.50
C ASN A 70 -2.46 14.65 2.16
N ALA A 71 -2.44 14.76 3.49
CA ALA A 71 -3.42 15.51 4.29
C ALA A 71 -3.47 17.00 3.92
N MET A 72 -2.34 17.54 3.44
CA MET A 72 -2.22 18.89 2.87
C MET A 72 -3.17 19.11 1.68
N TYR A 73 -3.57 18.05 0.96
CA TYR A 73 -4.45 18.12 -0.20
C TYR A 73 -5.92 17.78 0.10
N ASN A 74 -6.26 17.41 1.33
CA ASN A 74 -7.68 17.31 1.70
C ASN A 74 -8.35 18.69 1.65
N LYS A 75 -9.65 18.71 1.36
CA LYS A 75 -10.46 19.93 1.41
C LYS A 75 -10.49 20.40 2.86
N GLN A 76 -9.85 21.53 3.14
CA GLN A 76 -9.82 22.13 4.47
C GLN A 76 -10.55 23.46 4.38
N ASN A 77 -11.52 23.65 5.27
CA ASN A 77 -12.26 24.90 5.39
C ASN A 77 -11.80 25.67 6.65
N ASP A 78 -10.81 25.15 7.37
CA ASP A 78 -10.27 25.72 8.60
C ASP A 78 -8.81 26.10 8.37
N ILE A 79 -8.54 27.41 8.35
CA ILE A 79 -7.21 27.98 8.15
C ILE A 79 -6.25 27.52 9.25
N ARG A 80 -6.71 27.47 10.49
CA ARG A 80 -5.86 27.10 11.63
C ARG A 80 -5.47 25.64 11.57
N ALA A 81 -6.41 24.78 11.16
CA ALA A 81 -6.12 23.37 10.92
C ALA A 81 -5.13 23.18 9.75
N TYR A 82 -5.21 24.01 8.72
CA TYR A 82 -4.31 24.01 7.56
C TYR A 82 -2.89 24.40 7.93
N VAL A 83 -2.71 25.57 8.55
CA VAL A 83 -1.40 26.10 8.89
C VAL A 83 -0.66 25.21 9.90
N ASN A 84 -1.38 24.62 10.86
CA ASN A 84 -0.77 23.71 11.83
C ASN A 84 -0.20 22.42 11.22
N GLN A 85 -0.63 22.03 10.02
CA GLN A 85 -0.11 20.87 9.30
C GLN A 85 1.15 21.18 8.48
N LEU A 86 1.48 22.47 8.31
CA LEU A 86 2.65 22.89 7.56
C LEU A 86 3.93 22.71 8.41
N ALA A 87 4.99 22.23 7.76
CA ALA A 87 6.30 22.04 8.38
C ALA A 87 7.08 23.37 8.40
N MET A 88 6.58 24.33 9.16
CA MET A 88 7.12 25.69 9.32
C MET A 88 7.39 25.97 10.80
N ASN A 89 8.20 26.99 11.09
CA ASN A 89 8.38 27.42 12.48
C ASN A 89 7.11 28.13 12.99
N GLU A 90 6.94 28.26 14.31
CA GLU A 90 5.70 28.79 14.89
C GLU A 90 5.45 30.27 14.53
N GLU A 91 6.50 31.04 14.26
CA GLU A 91 6.41 32.43 13.86
C GLU A 91 5.90 32.56 12.42
N GLU A 92 6.47 31.80 11.49
CA GLU A 92 6.04 31.67 10.09
C GLU A 92 4.59 31.16 9.98
N LYS A 93 4.20 30.23 10.86
CA LYS A 93 2.81 29.76 10.95
C LYS A 93 1.88 30.90 11.36
N LEU A 94 2.26 31.68 12.38
CA LEU A 94 1.44 32.79 12.85
C LEU A 94 1.25 33.83 11.73
N GLU A 95 2.33 34.21 11.04
CA GLU A 95 2.29 35.14 9.92
C GLU A 95 1.39 34.63 8.79
N LEU A 96 1.52 33.35 8.42
CA LEU A 96 0.70 32.75 7.37
C LEU A 96 -0.78 32.65 7.78
N GLN A 97 -1.05 32.33 9.05
CA GLN A 97 -2.41 32.29 9.57
C GLN A 97 -3.06 33.68 9.46
N THR A 98 -2.36 34.73 9.90
CA THR A 98 -2.86 36.11 9.80
C THR A 98 -3.10 36.52 8.35
N TYR A 99 -2.15 36.23 7.44
CA TYR A 99 -2.32 36.50 6.01
C TYR A 99 -3.57 35.83 5.41
N LEU A 100 -3.81 34.56 5.75
CA LEU A 100 -4.97 33.82 5.26
C LEU A 100 -6.28 34.32 5.88
N GLU A 101 -6.27 34.71 7.15
CA GLU A 101 -7.43 35.28 7.84
C GLU A 101 -7.80 36.65 7.24
N ASP A 102 -6.84 37.52 6.99
CA ASP A 102 -7.04 38.81 6.33
C ASP A 102 -7.63 38.63 4.91
N TYR A 103 -7.10 37.68 4.14
CA TYR A 103 -7.61 37.38 2.80
C TYR A 103 -9.02 36.78 2.83
N VAL A 104 -9.37 36.03 3.89
CA VAL A 104 -10.73 35.54 4.10
C VAL A 104 -11.70 36.67 4.42
N GLU A 105 -11.30 37.64 5.24
CA GLU A 105 -12.12 38.83 5.52
C GLU A 105 -12.41 39.61 4.23
N ASP A 106 -11.41 39.77 3.36
CA ASP A 106 -11.59 40.39 2.04
C ASP A 106 -12.62 39.63 1.18
N LEU A 107 -12.56 38.30 1.16
CA LEU A 107 -13.50 37.48 0.39
C LEU A 107 -14.93 37.49 0.98
N ILE A 108 -15.05 37.56 2.32
CA ILE A 108 -16.34 37.74 2.99
C ILE A 108 -16.92 39.10 2.65
N SER A 109 -16.09 40.15 2.61
CA SER A 109 -16.52 41.51 2.20
C SER A 109 -17.03 41.56 0.75
N GLN A 110 -16.54 40.63 -0.10
CA GLN A 110 -17.00 40.45 -1.49
C GLN A 110 -18.26 39.57 -1.61
N GLY A 111 -18.86 39.17 -0.49
CA GLY A 111 -20.13 38.44 -0.44
C GLY A 111 -20.01 36.92 -0.38
N LYS A 112 -18.81 36.36 -0.21
CA LYS A 112 -18.65 34.91 0.02
C LYS A 112 -19.05 34.53 1.44
N THR A 113 -19.54 33.29 1.60
CA THR A 113 -19.70 32.73 2.95
C THR A 113 -18.33 32.45 3.58
N LYS A 114 -18.25 32.42 4.91
CA LYS A 114 -16.99 32.17 5.63
C LYS A 114 -16.31 30.87 5.19
N ASP A 115 -17.09 29.81 4.96
CA ASP A 115 -16.56 28.51 4.53
C ASP A 115 -16.02 28.54 3.10
N GLU A 116 -16.71 29.25 2.19
CA GLU A 116 -16.26 29.43 0.81
C GLU A 116 -15.04 30.33 0.72
N ALA A 117 -14.99 31.39 1.51
CA ALA A 117 -13.86 32.30 1.61
C ALA A 117 -12.62 31.57 2.14
N ALA A 118 -12.76 30.78 3.21
CA ALA A 118 -11.67 29.99 3.76
C ALA A 118 -11.16 28.92 2.77
N ALA A 119 -12.07 28.20 2.10
CA ALA A 119 -11.67 27.22 1.10
C ALA A 119 -10.96 27.87 -0.11
N GLU A 120 -11.42 29.04 -0.55
CA GLU A 120 -10.78 29.81 -1.63
C GLU A 120 -9.40 30.31 -1.23
N ALA A 121 -9.28 30.90 -0.04
CA ALA A 121 -8.01 31.39 0.50
C ALA A 121 -6.95 30.29 0.58
N ILE A 122 -7.35 29.14 1.14
CA ILE A 122 -6.49 27.96 1.22
C ILE A 122 -6.12 27.45 -0.17
N ASN A 123 -7.04 27.42 -1.14
CA ASN A 123 -6.74 26.98 -2.51
C ASN A 123 -5.81 27.92 -3.26
N GLN A 124 -6.02 29.24 -3.18
CA GLN A 124 -5.13 30.26 -3.74
C GLN A 124 -3.71 30.12 -3.21
N PHE A 125 -3.57 29.94 -1.88
CA PHE A 125 -2.28 29.74 -1.25
C PHE A 125 -1.66 28.41 -1.64
N LYS A 126 -2.42 27.30 -1.59
CA LYS A 126 -1.96 25.97 -2.06
C LYS A 126 -1.42 26.02 -3.48
N VAL A 127 -2.06 26.74 -4.41
CA VAL A 127 -1.58 26.86 -5.80
C VAL A 127 -0.25 27.61 -5.89
N LYS A 128 -0.05 28.66 -5.08
CA LYS A 128 1.23 29.40 -5.02
C LYS A 128 2.33 28.59 -4.34
N GLU A 129 2.02 27.93 -3.23
CA GLU A 129 2.94 27.07 -2.48
C GLU A 129 3.28 25.81 -3.30
N PHE A 130 2.35 25.31 -4.10
CA PHE A 130 2.54 24.20 -5.03
C PHE A 130 3.61 24.49 -6.09
N LEU A 131 3.62 25.71 -6.63
CA LEU A 131 4.65 26.13 -7.60
C LEU A 131 6.03 26.26 -6.95
N SER A 132 6.11 26.58 -5.65
CA SER A 132 7.39 26.71 -4.94
C SER A 132 7.89 25.40 -4.30
N LEU A 133 7.00 24.49 -3.88
CA LEU A 133 7.31 23.24 -3.18
C LEU A 133 7.41 21.99 -4.07
N SER A 134 7.06 22.06 -5.37
CA SER A 134 7.02 20.92 -6.31
C SER A 134 8.33 20.11 -6.40
N LYS A 135 9.44 20.61 -5.84
CA LYS A 135 10.71 19.87 -5.72
C LYS A 135 10.76 18.84 -4.59
N SER A 136 9.90 18.85 -3.56
CA SER A 136 10.14 18.00 -2.37
C SER A 136 8.94 17.35 -1.67
N THR A 137 7.69 17.74 -1.92
CA THR A 137 6.52 17.15 -1.26
C THR A 137 5.72 16.26 -2.22
N SER A 138 5.67 14.95 -1.93
CA SER A 138 4.88 13.99 -2.71
C SER A 138 3.37 14.18 -2.45
N PHE A 139 2.58 14.23 -3.52
CA PHE A 139 1.11 14.31 -3.50
C PHE A 139 0.44 13.13 -2.77
N PHE A 140 1.03 11.95 -2.93
CA PHE A 140 0.59 10.74 -2.26
C PHE A 140 1.57 10.40 -1.15
N ASN A 141 1.03 10.05 0.01
CA ASN A 141 1.82 9.41 1.05
C ASN A 141 1.85 7.92 0.74
N LEU A 142 2.82 7.50 -0.08
CA LEU A 142 2.98 6.11 -0.47
C LEU A 142 3.47 5.31 0.73
N HIS A 143 2.62 4.39 1.20
CA HIS A 143 2.91 3.64 2.41
C HIS A 143 4.10 2.72 2.19
N ALA A 144 5.03 2.68 3.13
CA ALA A 144 6.16 1.76 3.03
C ALA A 144 5.67 0.30 3.21
N HIS A 145 5.61 -0.46 2.12
CA HIS A 145 5.05 -1.82 2.07
C HIS A 145 5.97 -2.92 2.63
N HIS A 146 6.72 -2.61 3.69
CA HIS A 146 7.68 -3.51 4.32
C HIS A 146 7.05 -4.79 4.89
N TYR A 147 5.74 -4.79 5.15
CA TYR A 147 5.03 -5.98 5.60
C TYR A 147 5.06 -7.11 4.56
N LEU A 148 4.99 -6.81 3.26
CA LEU A 148 5.05 -7.84 2.21
C LEU A 148 6.39 -8.59 2.25
N PHE A 149 7.48 -7.85 2.46
CA PHE A 149 8.81 -8.42 2.62
C PHE A 149 8.92 -9.22 3.93
N GLY A 150 8.39 -8.71 5.04
CA GLY A 150 8.39 -9.41 6.34
C GLY A 150 7.63 -10.74 6.30
N TRP A 151 6.43 -10.75 5.70
CA TRP A 151 5.62 -11.96 5.53
C TRP A 151 6.24 -12.94 4.54
N SER A 152 6.79 -12.44 3.43
CA SER A 152 7.57 -13.27 2.52
C SER A 152 8.72 -13.98 3.26
N LEU A 153 9.48 -13.26 4.09
CA LEU A 153 10.58 -13.84 4.85
C LEU A 153 10.09 -14.94 5.82
N ILE A 154 8.95 -14.74 6.49
CA ILE A 154 8.34 -15.78 7.33
C ILE A 154 7.99 -17.02 6.51
N LEU A 155 7.25 -16.85 5.41
CA LEU A 155 6.81 -17.98 4.58
C LEU A 155 7.98 -18.73 3.97
N MET A 156 8.99 -18.01 3.47
CA MET A 156 10.20 -18.60 2.90
C MET A 156 11.06 -19.30 3.95
N THR A 157 11.10 -18.79 5.18
CA THR A 157 11.78 -19.48 6.30
C THR A 157 11.04 -20.77 6.66
N ALA A 158 9.71 -20.74 6.76
CA ALA A 158 8.91 -21.92 7.04
C ALA A 158 9.03 -22.98 5.93
N PHE A 159 8.99 -22.55 4.66
CA PHE A 159 9.28 -23.39 3.50
C PHE A 159 10.65 -24.07 3.63
N PHE A 160 11.71 -23.28 3.88
CA PHE A 160 13.07 -23.80 3.95
C PHE A 160 13.24 -24.82 5.09
N LEU A 161 12.65 -24.57 6.26
CA LEU A 161 12.67 -25.52 7.38
C LEU A 161 11.93 -26.82 7.03
N LEU A 162 10.79 -26.73 6.37
CA LEU A 162 9.99 -27.90 6.01
C LEU A 162 10.67 -28.72 4.89
N TRP A 163 11.32 -28.04 3.95
CA TRP A 163 12.17 -28.67 2.94
C TRP A 163 13.37 -29.41 3.55
N LEU A 164 14.09 -28.79 4.49
CA LEU A 164 15.19 -29.44 5.22
C LEU A 164 14.71 -30.65 6.03
N PHE A 165 13.57 -30.51 6.70
CA PHE A 165 12.93 -31.61 7.42
C PHE A 165 12.60 -32.78 6.47
N GLY A 166 12.24 -32.46 5.23
CA GLY A 166 11.98 -33.44 4.21
C GLY A 166 13.17 -34.22 3.70
N ILE A 167 14.28 -33.52 3.50
CA ILE A 167 15.56 -34.16 3.20
C ILE A 167 15.93 -35.14 4.32
N TRP A 168 15.74 -34.73 5.58
CA TRP A 168 16.06 -35.57 6.73
C TRP A 168 15.17 -36.82 6.84
N LEU A 169 13.88 -36.70 6.53
CA LEU A 169 12.94 -37.83 6.56
C LEU A 169 13.05 -38.78 5.35
N GLY A 170 13.58 -38.31 4.22
CA GLY A 170 13.66 -39.06 2.96
C GLY A 170 12.34 -39.24 2.20
N VAL A 171 11.20 -39.23 2.90
CA VAL A 171 9.85 -39.23 2.31
C VAL A 171 8.95 -38.24 3.05
N LEU A 172 8.41 -37.26 2.32
CA LEU A 172 7.41 -36.35 2.85
C LEU A 172 5.99 -36.93 2.67
N PRO A 173 5.16 -36.94 3.72
CA PRO A 173 3.73 -37.14 3.55
C PRO A 173 3.15 -36.08 2.60
N LEU A 174 2.16 -36.46 1.78
CA LEU A 174 1.56 -35.58 0.78
C LEU A 174 1.12 -34.22 1.36
N MET A 175 0.53 -34.21 2.57
CA MET A 175 0.09 -32.98 3.23
C MET A 175 1.25 -32.00 3.48
N PHE A 176 2.43 -32.49 3.84
CA PHE A 176 3.60 -31.64 4.02
C PHE A 176 4.05 -31.04 2.69
N LEU A 177 3.99 -31.82 1.61
CA LEU A 177 4.39 -31.37 0.27
C LEU A 177 3.42 -30.29 -0.27
N VAL A 178 2.12 -30.42 0.01
CA VAL A 178 1.11 -29.38 -0.28
C VAL A 178 1.43 -28.09 0.46
N ILE A 179 1.73 -28.19 1.77
CA ILE A 179 2.09 -27.03 2.59
C ILE A 179 3.38 -26.39 2.06
N GLU A 180 4.40 -27.20 1.75
CA GLU A 180 5.67 -26.76 1.17
C GLU A 180 5.46 -25.92 -0.09
N ALA A 181 4.74 -26.48 -1.06
CA ALA A 181 4.49 -25.82 -2.34
C ALA A 181 3.67 -24.53 -2.16
N THR A 182 2.69 -24.53 -1.26
CA THR A 182 1.87 -23.35 -0.96
C THR A 182 2.71 -22.25 -0.30
N LEU A 183 3.53 -22.59 0.69
CA LEU A 183 4.44 -21.65 1.36
C LEU A 183 5.41 -21.02 0.37
N PHE A 184 5.99 -21.83 -0.53
CA PHE A 184 6.90 -21.34 -1.57
C PHE A 184 6.19 -20.40 -2.54
N ALA A 185 5.06 -20.82 -3.12
CA ALA A 185 4.34 -20.05 -4.12
C ALA A 185 3.89 -18.68 -3.58
N TYR A 186 3.28 -18.64 -2.40
CA TYR A 186 2.81 -17.39 -1.80
C TYR A 186 3.94 -16.57 -1.16
N GLY A 187 4.96 -17.22 -0.59
CA GLY A 187 6.16 -16.54 -0.10
C GLY A 187 6.89 -15.79 -1.21
N PHE A 188 7.07 -16.44 -2.36
CA PHE A 188 7.66 -15.83 -3.55
C PHE A 188 6.74 -14.79 -4.19
N GLY A 189 5.43 -15.05 -4.23
CA GLY A 189 4.43 -14.09 -4.69
C GLY A 189 4.46 -12.77 -3.90
N LEU A 190 4.46 -12.84 -2.57
CA LEU A 190 4.55 -11.66 -1.70
C LEU A 190 5.88 -10.91 -1.89
N PHE A 191 6.98 -11.65 -2.10
CA PHE A 191 8.28 -11.04 -2.42
C PHE A 191 8.20 -10.26 -3.73
N GLY A 192 7.67 -10.86 -4.80
CA GLY A 192 7.49 -10.21 -6.09
C GLY A 192 6.61 -8.96 -5.97
N MET A 193 5.49 -9.06 -5.26
CA MET A 193 4.58 -7.95 -5.00
C MET A 193 5.27 -6.76 -4.31
N PHE A 194 6.20 -7.00 -3.40
CA PHE A 194 6.99 -5.93 -2.78
C PHE A 194 7.76 -5.10 -3.81
N PHE A 195 8.36 -5.73 -4.83
CA PHE A 195 9.03 -5.00 -5.91
C PHE A 195 8.05 -4.35 -6.87
N VAL A 196 6.96 -5.04 -7.21
CA VAL A 196 5.91 -4.47 -8.06
C VAL A 196 5.38 -3.18 -7.45
N TYR A 197 5.07 -3.16 -6.15
CA TYR A 197 4.62 -1.94 -5.47
C TYR A 197 5.64 -0.82 -5.56
N LYS A 198 6.93 -1.11 -5.33
CA LYS A 198 7.99 -0.11 -5.50
C LYS A 198 8.11 0.42 -6.93
N LEU A 199 7.91 -0.44 -7.94
CA LEU A 199 7.93 -0.03 -9.33
C LEU A 199 6.74 0.86 -9.67
N VAL A 200 5.54 0.52 -9.17
CA VAL A 200 4.35 1.35 -9.33
C VAL A 200 4.53 2.70 -8.64
N ASP A 201 5.04 2.72 -7.39
CA ASP A 201 5.38 3.95 -6.66
C ASP A 201 6.33 4.84 -7.45
N ALA A 202 7.41 4.26 -8.01
CA ALA A 202 8.38 4.98 -8.82
C ALA A 202 7.78 5.50 -10.14
N ALA A 203 6.92 4.72 -10.79
CA ALA A 203 6.25 5.11 -12.03
C ALA A 203 5.26 6.26 -11.79
N ILE A 204 4.48 6.19 -10.70
CA ILE A 204 3.58 7.26 -10.28
C ILE A 204 4.38 8.53 -10.02
N TYR A 205 5.45 8.45 -9.20
CA TYR A 205 6.28 9.61 -8.88
C TYR A 205 6.90 10.26 -10.12
N LYS A 206 7.42 9.43 -11.05
CA LYS A 206 7.98 9.92 -12.32
C LYS A 206 6.93 10.64 -13.17
N LYS A 207 5.74 10.05 -13.32
CA LYS A 207 4.64 10.63 -14.11
C LYS A 207 4.19 11.98 -13.56
N PHE A 208 4.14 12.12 -12.23
CA PHE A 208 3.83 13.40 -11.60
C PHE A 208 4.92 14.43 -11.83
N LYS A 209 6.20 14.05 -11.70
CA LYS A 209 7.30 14.98 -11.96
C LYS A 209 7.28 15.54 -13.39
N GLU A 210 6.94 14.71 -14.38
CA GLU A 210 6.80 15.13 -15.80
C GLU A 210 5.61 16.08 -16.03
N LEU A 211 4.52 15.95 -15.29
CA LEU A 211 3.34 16.83 -15.42
C LEU A 211 3.55 18.20 -14.78
N LEU A 212 4.53 18.33 -13.89
CA LEU A 212 4.81 19.54 -13.10
C LEU A 212 6.04 20.32 -13.59
N SER A 213 6.80 19.76 -14.52
CA SER A 213 7.93 20.40 -15.21
C SER A 213 7.50 21.07 -16.48
#